data_AF-A0A2E8KMV5-F1
#
_entry.id   AF-A0A2E8KMV5-F1
#
_cell.length_a   1.000
_cell.length_b   1.000
_cell.length_c   1.000
_cell.angle_alpha   90.00
_cell.angle_beta   90.00
_cell.angle_gamma   90.00
#
_symmetry.space_group_name_H-M   'P 1'
#
loop_
_entity.id
_entity.type
_entity.pdbx_description
1 polymer ?
#
loop_
_entity_poly.entity_id
_entity_poly.type
_entity_poly.pdbx_seq_one_letter_code
_entity_poly.pdbx_strand_id
1 'polypeptide(L)'
;MYFRTVHVLKVLVKTLIHRKFTIRILNNAFIIFLHSDQLCPLLMQHKYKPHPLLLNVPIMGLFNLTIPGCITLFFALTCKTLPAQDFTTFQQTDSPAVSKALGVTPKHYRQLEPSLYYLSQRYASSLKDVSSQDRHTRLVALAQFIDSKRSAVTDNPVIGPGCNLIGLLDPDHGLDPKEILSLAKAYGCTSIIFKKTKPSETLKTVGDKFLQSVADAVQSKDIQTTVIVLGHGLPTEIQSYHIPVDRLAKTILNAATQADNASSIINLSHLTIICDDCYSADFMINLATTITTSCSEQSLHLKQLPTLIAGTNRNCVGHADVGKKFVPHFWRDVIELFYIRQPHPTAITLGDFFEKVDNMMFGYGRSPIIQGSHVIGYRLTNPEMIQDPVVFVPLNDTDIKALREALDLKKEDTCDLFLDIG
;
A
#
# COMPACT_ATOMS: atom_id res chain seq x y z
N MET A 1 0.37 40.65 17.96
CA MET A 1 1.69 39.96 18.08
C MET A 1 1.62 38.44 17.89
N TYR A 2 0.45 37.80 18.05
CA TYR A 2 0.26 36.33 17.89
C TYR A 2 0.23 35.81 16.44
N PHE A 3 -0.11 36.65 15.45
CA PHE A 3 -0.24 36.23 14.05
C PHE A 3 1.08 36.14 13.26
N ARG A 4 2.16 36.82 13.71
CA ARG A 4 3.47 36.75 13.02
C ARG A 4 4.26 35.49 13.39
N THR A 5 4.07 34.94 14.59
CA THR A 5 4.80 33.75 15.07
C THR A 5 4.38 32.47 14.35
N VAL A 6 3.09 32.34 14.01
CA VAL A 6 2.55 31.15 13.31
C VAL A 6 3.01 31.10 11.84
N HIS A 7 3.21 32.27 11.20
CA HIS A 7 3.66 32.33 9.81
C HIS A 7 5.15 32.02 9.68
N VAL A 8 5.97 32.50 10.62
CA VAL A 8 7.41 32.16 10.67
C VAL A 8 7.59 30.67 10.95
N LEU A 9 6.80 30.05 11.83
CA LEU A 9 6.88 28.62 12.12
C LEU A 9 6.45 27.75 10.91
N LYS A 10 5.40 28.16 10.18
CA LYS A 10 4.98 27.47 8.93
C LYS A 10 6.04 27.55 7.82
N VAL A 11 6.72 28.68 7.69
CA VAL A 11 7.81 28.84 6.70
C VAL A 11 9.07 28.09 7.13
N LEU A 12 9.40 28.06 8.43
CA LEU A 12 10.52 27.28 8.95
C LEU A 12 10.32 25.77 8.74
N VAL A 13 9.12 25.26 9.05
CA VAL A 13 8.78 23.84 8.85
C VAL A 13 8.78 23.47 7.36
N LYS A 14 8.27 24.34 6.47
CA LYS A 14 8.35 24.11 5.01
C LYS A 14 9.78 24.10 4.49
N THR A 15 10.70 24.88 5.07
CA THR A 15 12.08 24.97 4.62
C THR A 15 12.96 23.85 5.20
N LEU A 16 12.62 23.33 6.38
CA LEU A 16 13.38 22.28 7.07
C LEU A 16 13.12 20.87 6.53
N ILE A 17 12.01 20.62 5.85
CA ILE A 17 11.66 19.29 5.30
C ILE A 17 12.61 18.86 4.14
N HIS A 18 13.49 19.74 3.64
CA HIS A 18 14.34 19.46 2.47
C HIS A 18 15.85 19.57 2.70
N ARG A 19 16.35 19.64 3.95
CA ARG A 19 17.81 19.67 4.20
C ARG A 19 18.25 18.77 5.36
N LYS A 20 19.44 18.18 5.25
CA LYS A 20 20.09 17.39 6.31
C LYS A 20 20.46 18.30 7.48
N PHE A 21 20.04 17.96 8.70
CA PHE A 21 20.44 18.62 9.94
C PHE A 21 20.85 17.60 10.99
N THR A 22 21.67 18.05 11.93
CA THR A 22 22.07 17.26 13.09
C THR A 22 21.49 17.91 14.34
N ILE A 23 20.77 17.11 15.16
CA ILE A 23 20.22 17.55 16.45
C ILE A 23 21.11 16.98 17.55
N ARG A 24 21.55 17.84 18.49
CA ARG A 24 22.20 17.41 19.73
C ARG A 24 21.43 17.94 20.93
N ILE A 25 21.38 17.11 21.99
CA ILE A 25 20.85 17.47 23.29
C ILE A 25 22.04 17.80 24.20
N LEU A 26 22.06 19.03 24.74
CA LEU A 26 23.02 19.44 25.75
C LEU A 26 22.26 20.21 26.84
N ASN A 27 22.47 19.85 28.11
CA ASN A 27 21.90 20.53 29.27
C ASN A 27 20.40 20.86 29.12
N ASN A 28 19.59 19.86 28.77
CA ASN A 28 18.14 19.96 28.61
C ASN A 28 17.64 20.98 27.56
N ALA A 29 18.48 21.36 26.59
CA ALA A 29 18.10 22.15 25.43
C ALA A 29 18.41 21.43 24.11
N PHE A 30 17.53 21.59 23.11
CA PHE A 30 17.74 21.13 21.74
C PHE A 30 18.54 22.17 20.96
N ILE A 31 19.66 21.76 20.35
CA ILE A 31 20.45 22.59 19.45
C ILE A 31 20.42 21.96 18.06
N ILE A 32 19.97 22.74 17.06
CA ILE A 32 19.86 22.33 15.65
C ILE A 32 21.01 22.94 14.86
N PHE A 33 21.84 22.11 14.24
CA PHE A 33 22.91 22.53 13.35
C PHE A 33 22.51 22.36 11.88
N LEU A 34 22.61 23.44 11.10
CA LEU A 34 22.39 23.43 9.65
C LEU A 34 23.74 23.30 8.93
N HIS A 35 23.90 22.27 8.10
CA HIS A 35 25.08 22.12 7.24
C HIS A 35 24.88 22.92 5.94
N SER A 36 25.87 23.76 5.62
CA SER A 36 25.85 24.70 4.49
C SER A 36 26.86 24.26 3.43
N ASP A 37 26.46 23.34 2.57
CA ASP A 37 27.07 23.19 1.25
C ASP A 37 25.96 23.40 0.22
N GLN A 38 26.13 24.39 -0.68
CA GLN A 38 25.17 24.93 -1.66
C GLN A 38 24.31 26.14 -1.21
N LEU A 39 24.98 27.27 -0.97
CA LEU A 39 24.37 28.60 -1.01
C LEU A 39 25.18 29.53 -1.92
N CYS A 40 24.74 29.78 -3.16
CA CYS A 40 24.82 31.08 -3.87
C CYS A 40 24.24 31.03 -5.29
N PRO A 41 23.81 32.16 -5.93
CA PRO A 41 23.78 33.54 -5.43
C PRO A 41 22.41 34.24 -5.65
N LEU A 42 21.67 34.51 -4.58
CA LEU A 42 20.54 35.46 -4.61
C LEU A 42 20.57 36.43 -3.42
N LEU A 43 21.69 36.50 -2.70
CA LEU A 43 21.91 37.37 -1.53
C LEU A 43 23.19 38.22 -1.65
N MET A 44 23.60 38.55 -2.87
CA MET A 44 24.54 39.65 -3.12
C MET A 44 23.76 40.96 -3.20
N GLN A 45 23.18 41.41 -2.08
CA GLN A 45 22.81 42.81 -1.79
C GLN A 45 22.15 42.89 -0.41
N HIS A 46 22.97 42.82 0.63
CA HIS A 46 22.87 43.55 1.90
C HIS A 46 23.73 42.85 2.95
N LYS A 47 24.69 43.59 3.52
CA LYS A 47 25.58 43.13 4.60
C LYS A 47 24.73 42.69 5.81
N TYR A 48 24.68 41.39 6.08
CA TYR A 48 24.19 40.85 7.35
C TYR A 48 25.26 39.93 7.96
N LYS A 49 25.72 40.28 9.17
CA LYS A 49 26.60 39.43 9.98
C LYS A 49 25.76 38.32 10.65
N PRO A 50 26.24 37.06 10.75
CA PRO A 50 25.49 36.02 11.43
C PRO A 50 25.60 36.17 12.95
N HIS A 51 24.46 36.24 13.64
CA HIS A 51 24.33 36.01 15.08
C HIS A 51 23.52 34.72 15.29
N PRO A 52 23.94 33.81 16.19
CA PRO A 52 23.14 32.64 16.53
C PRO A 52 21.91 33.06 17.35
N LEU A 53 20.72 32.67 16.89
CA LEU A 53 19.46 32.81 17.62
C LEU A 53 19.37 31.70 18.69
N LEU A 54 19.60 32.07 19.96
CA LEU A 54 19.25 31.27 21.13
C LEU A 54 17.77 31.49 21.47
N LEU A 55 16.95 30.45 21.30
CA LEU A 55 15.55 30.44 21.77
C LEU A 55 15.50 29.72 23.13
N ASN A 56 15.47 30.50 24.21
CA ASN A 56 15.17 30.03 25.56
C ASN A 56 13.65 29.98 25.76
N VAL A 57 13.08 28.81 26.04
CA VAL A 57 11.70 28.67 26.53
C VAL A 57 11.74 27.88 27.85
N PRO A 58 11.32 28.47 28.98
CA PRO A 58 11.37 27.79 30.28
C PRO A 58 10.23 26.78 30.44
N ILE A 59 10.55 25.63 31.05
CA ILE A 59 9.60 24.59 31.47
C ILE A 59 8.98 25.01 32.81
N MET A 60 7.66 25.18 32.88
CA MET A 60 6.91 25.22 34.15
C MET A 60 5.76 24.22 34.13
N GLY A 61 5.86 23.23 35.03
CA GLY A 61 4.83 22.81 35.99
C GLY A 61 3.48 22.30 35.51
N LEU A 62 3.21 21.01 35.77
CA LEU A 62 1.87 20.44 35.92
C LEU A 62 1.04 21.25 36.93
N PHE A 63 -0.17 21.67 36.53
CA PHE A 63 -1.31 21.86 37.44
C PHE A 63 -2.60 21.39 36.78
N ASN A 64 -3.37 20.59 37.52
CA ASN A 64 -4.73 20.16 37.20
C ASN A 64 -5.66 21.36 37.00
N LEU A 65 -6.37 21.40 35.87
CA LEU A 65 -7.61 22.15 35.72
C LEU A 65 -8.64 21.27 35.02
N THR A 66 -9.58 20.74 35.80
CA THR A 66 -10.85 20.19 35.30
C THR A 66 -11.74 21.34 34.85
N ILE A 67 -12.07 21.40 33.56
CA ILE A 67 -13.18 22.21 33.04
C ILE A 67 -14.24 21.24 32.49
N PRO A 68 -15.50 21.29 32.96
CA PRO A 68 -16.57 20.49 32.41
C PRO A 68 -17.09 21.15 31.12
N GLY A 69 -17.11 20.38 30.04
CA GLY A 69 -17.83 20.73 28.81
C GLY A 69 -16.94 21.16 27.64
N CYS A 70 -17.25 20.55 26.50
CA CYS A 70 -16.86 20.89 25.13
C CYS A 70 -15.63 20.20 24.52
N ILE A 71 -16.00 19.28 23.62
CA ILE A 71 -15.32 18.84 22.40
C ILE A 71 -14.36 17.67 22.59
N THR A 72 -14.94 16.49 22.44
CA THR A 72 -14.30 15.26 21.99
C THR A 72 -13.44 15.55 20.77
N LEU A 73 -12.12 15.61 20.95
CA LEU A 73 -11.19 15.62 19.82
C LEU A 73 -11.17 14.21 19.22
N PHE A 74 -11.58 14.13 17.96
CA PHE A 74 -11.49 12.93 17.13
C PHE A 74 -10.11 12.28 17.23
N PHE A 75 -10.10 10.98 17.50
CA PHE A 75 -8.92 10.13 17.34
C PHE A 75 -8.51 10.17 15.86
N ALA A 76 -7.37 10.81 15.56
CA ALA A 76 -6.59 10.39 14.42
C ALA A 76 -6.07 8.99 14.77
N LEU A 77 -6.48 7.96 14.03
CA LEU A 77 -5.79 6.67 14.05
C LEU A 77 -4.33 6.97 13.68
N THR A 78 -3.47 7.01 14.67
CA THR A 78 -2.04 6.93 14.45
C THR A 78 -1.79 5.52 13.92
N CYS A 79 -1.44 5.45 12.64
CA CYS A 79 -0.82 4.26 12.08
C CYS A 79 0.40 3.97 12.97
N LYS A 80 0.32 2.94 13.82
CA LYS A 80 1.48 2.49 14.60
C LYS A 80 2.48 1.99 13.57
N THR A 81 3.52 2.78 13.33
CA THR A 81 4.66 2.38 12.52
C THR A 81 5.28 1.14 13.16
N LEU A 82 5.21 0.00 12.47
CA LEU A 82 5.99 -1.19 12.83
C LEU A 82 7.43 -0.93 12.37
N PRO A 83 8.42 -0.82 13.27
CA PRO A 83 9.81 -0.62 12.87
C PRO A 83 10.33 -1.87 12.15
N ALA A 84 11.14 -1.70 11.10
CA ALA A 84 11.80 -2.79 10.35
C ALA A 84 12.63 -3.76 11.22
N GLN A 85 12.94 -3.40 12.46
CA GLN A 85 13.55 -4.28 13.47
C GLN A 85 12.64 -5.46 13.90
N ASP A 86 11.35 -5.41 13.59
CA ASP A 86 10.37 -6.42 14.02
C ASP A 86 10.27 -7.61 13.04
N PHE A 87 10.42 -7.40 11.72
CA PHE A 87 10.42 -8.53 10.76
C PHE A 87 11.67 -9.40 10.87
N THR A 88 12.86 -8.80 11.05
CA THR A 88 14.10 -9.57 11.23
C THR A 88 14.03 -10.45 12.48
N THR A 89 13.39 -9.95 13.55
CA THR A 89 13.19 -10.74 14.77
C THR A 89 12.28 -11.93 14.48
N PHE A 90 11.14 -11.72 13.81
CA PHE A 90 10.25 -12.79 13.40
C PHE A 90 10.96 -13.87 12.55
N GLN A 91 11.79 -13.46 11.59
CA GLN A 91 12.60 -14.35 10.75
C GLN A 91 13.60 -15.21 11.54
N GLN A 92 14.10 -14.71 12.67
CA GLN A 92 15.04 -15.43 13.52
C GLN A 92 14.36 -16.34 14.54
N THR A 93 13.22 -15.91 15.10
CA THR A 93 12.59 -16.57 16.25
C THR A 93 11.48 -17.55 15.85
N ASP A 94 10.50 -17.09 15.07
CA ASP A 94 9.28 -17.83 14.81
C ASP A 94 9.33 -18.57 13.46
N SER A 95 9.84 -17.89 12.43
CA SER A 95 9.85 -18.36 11.03
C SER A 95 10.50 -19.74 10.81
N PRO A 96 11.68 -20.08 11.38
CA PRO A 96 12.32 -21.37 11.11
C PRO A 96 11.48 -22.56 11.58
N ALA A 97 10.81 -22.42 12.72
CA ALA A 97 9.93 -23.46 13.26
C ALA A 97 8.68 -23.61 12.39
N VAL A 98 8.08 -22.50 11.95
CA VAL A 98 6.89 -22.52 11.08
C VAL A 98 7.22 -23.12 9.71
N SER A 99 8.32 -22.69 9.09
CA SER A 99 8.81 -23.24 7.82
C SER A 99 9.00 -24.75 7.88
N LYS A 100 9.64 -25.25 8.96
CA LYS A 100 9.83 -26.68 9.20
C LYS A 100 8.52 -27.43 9.35
N ALA A 101 7.53 -26.85 10.05
CA ALA A 101 6.23 -27.47 10.27
C ALA A 101 5.37 -27.55 9.00
N LEU A 102 5.45 -26.54 8.13
CA LEU A 102 4.73 -26.53 6.84
C LEU A 102 5.29 -27.55 5.85
N GLY A 103 6.59 -27.84 5.89
CA GLY A 103 7.22 -28.83 5.00
C GLY A 103 7.26 -28.41 3.52
N VAL A 104 7.07 -27.13 3.23
CA VAL A 104 7.13 -26.57 1.86
C VAL A 104 8.57 -26.22 1.47
N THR A 105 8.80 -25.97 0.17
CA THR A 105 10.15 -25.58 -0.30
C THR A 105 10.55 -24.20 0.27
N PRO A 106 11.87 -23.91 0.40
CA PRO A 106 12.32 -22.58 0.82
C PRO A 106 11.87 -21.44 -0.10
N LYS A 107 11.69 -21.73 -1.40
CA LYS A 107 11.13 -20.76 -2.36
C LYS A 107 9.68 -20.46 -1.99
N HIS A 108 8.86 -21.50 -1.81
CA HIS A 108 7.45 -21.37 -1.48
C HIS A 108 7.21 -20.65 -0.17
N TYR A 109 7.93 -21.05 0.90
CA TYR A 109 7.75 -20.44 2.22
C TYR A 109 8.06 -18.94 2.21
N ARG A 110 9.07 -18.51 1.46
CA ARG A 110 9.43 -17.09 1.32
C ARG A 110 8.30 -16.25 0.74
N GLN A 111 7.46 -16.82 -0.12
CA GLN A 111 6.29 -16.13 -0.68
C GLN A 111 5.13 -16.02 0.34
N LEU A 112 5.18 -16.78 1.45
CA LEU A 112 4.19 -16.75 2.52
C LEU A 112 4.66 -15.92 3.73
N GLU A 113 5.97 -15.90 3.97
CA GLU A 113 6.59 -15.37 5.20
C GLU A 113 6.25 -13.88 5.47
N PRO A 114 6.32 -12.96 4.50
CA PRO A 114 5.96 -11.55 4.73
C PRO A 114 4.50 -11.40 5.16
N SER A 115 3.55 -12.01 4.43
CA SER A 115 2.12 -11.96 4.76
C SER A 115 1.85 -12.58 6.12
N LEU A 116 2.52 -13.70 6.47
CA LEU A 116 2.43 -14.32 7.79
C LEU A 116 2.88 -13.38 8.91
N TYR A 117 4.01 -12.69 8.72
CA TYR A 117 4.48 -11.70 9.69
C TYR A 117 3.46 -10.58 9.88
N TYR A 118 2.98 -9.94 8.81
CA TYR A 118 2.02 -8.85 8.93
C TYR A 118 0.68 -9.30 9.52
N LEU A 119 0.24 -10.51 9.18
CA LEU A 119 -0.96 -11.10 9.78
C LEU A 119 -0.78 -11.35 11.28
N SER A 120 0.40 -11.83 11.69
CA SER A 120 0.72 -12.01 13.11
C SER A 120 0.74 -10.68 13.89
N GLN A 121 1.20 -9.60 13.26
CA GLN A 121 1.16 -8.26 13.85
C GLN A 121 -0.26 -7.72 13.93
N ARG A 122 -1.07 -7.95 12.90
CA ARG A 122 -2.49 -7.56 12.88
C ARG A 122 -3.28 -8.20 14.02
N TYR A 123 -3.02 -9.47 14.28
CA TYR A 123 -3.66 -10.25 15.34
C TYR A 123 -2.76 -10.46 16.56
N ALA A 124 -1.85 -9.52 16.83
CA ALA A 124 -0.90 -9.65 17.92
C ALA A 124 -1.56 -9.90 19.28
N SER A 125 -2.74 -9.32 19.55
CA SER A 125 -3.50 -9.57 20.78
C SER A 125 -3.89 -11.03 20.97
N SER A 126 -4.18 -11.75 19.88
CA SER A 126 -4.56 -13.16 19.89
C SER A 126 -3.36 -14.09 19.91
N LEU A 127 -2.15 -13.56 19.74
CA LEU A 127 -0.89 -14.28 19.79
C LEU A 127 -0.04 -13.90 21.01
N LYS A 128 -0.50 -12.91 21.78
CA LYS A 128 0.14 -12.41 23.00
C LYS A 128 -0.41 -13.18 24.20
N ASP A 129 0.45 -13.42 25.19
CA ASP A 129 0.12 -14.03 26.47
C ASP A 129 -0.39 -15.51 26.38
N VAL A 130 -0.15 -16.17 25.24
CA VAL A 130 -0.34 -17.62 25.07
C VAL A 130 0.99 -18.37 25.26
N SER A 131 0.93 -19.69 25.47
CA SER A 131 2.15 -20.50 25.56
C SER A 131 2.95 -20.45 24.25
N SER A 132 4.26 -20.68 24.31
CA SER A 132 5.09 -20.77 23.09
C SER A 132 4.60 -21.85 22.12
N GLN A 133 4.03 -22.94 22.65
CA GLN A 133 3.47 -24.02 21.84
C GLN A 133 2.19 -23.57 21.12
N ASP A 134 1.30 -22.86 21.81
CA ASP A 134 0.06 -22.36 21.23
C ASP A 134 0.34 -21.25 20.20
N ARG A 135 1.26 -20.33 20.51
CA ARG A 135 1.73 -19.32 19.56
C ARG A 135 2.24 -19.98 18.28
N HIS A 136 3.13 -20.97 18.42
CA HIS A 136 3.67 -21.69 17.27
C HIS A 136 2.57 -22.39 16.46
N THR A 137 1.66 -23.08 17.14
CA THR A 137 0.52 -23.78 16.50
C THR A 137 -0.37 -22.81 15.71
N ARG A 138 -0.69 -21.64 16.28
CA ARG A 138 -1.46 -20.58 15.61
C ARG A 138 -0.71 -20.02 14.40
N LEU A 139 0.60 -19.76 14.51
CA LEU A 139 1.40 -19.26 13.39
C LEU A 139 1.48 -20.28 12.23
N VAL A 140 1.58 -21.57 12.53
CA VAL A 140 1.52 -22.63 11.49
C VAL A 140 0.14 -22.65 10.83
N ALA A 141 -0.95 -22.59 11.60
CA ALA A 141 -2.31 -22.55 11.08
C ALA A 141 -2.55 -21.32 10.19
N LEU A 142 -2.04 -20.15 10.58
CA LEU A 142 -2.09 -18.93 9.77
C LEU A 142 -1.34 -19.10 8.43
N ALA A 143 -0.16 -19.71 8.46
CA ALA A 143 0.61 -19.93 7.24
C ALA A 143 -0.08 -20.93 6.30
N GLN A 144 -0.69 -21.98 6.85
CA GLN A 144 -1.52 -22.93 6.10
C GLN A 144 -2.76 -22.25 5.50
N PHE A 145 -3.38 -21.33 6.23
CA PHE A 145 -4.49 -20.52 5.74
C PHE A 145 -4.07 -19.66 4.54
N ILE A 146 -2.95 -18.93 4.63
CA ILE A 146 -2.42 -18.11 3.53
C ILE A 146 -2.16 -18.99 2.30
N ASP A 147 -1.49 -20.12 2.48
CA ASP A 147 -1.14 -21.04 1.39
C ASP A 147 -2.39 -21.62 0.70
N SER A 148 -3.36 -22.07 1.50
CA SER A 148 -4.64 -22.58 1.02
C SER A 148 -5.41 -21.51 0.26
N LYS A 149 -5.41 -20.26 0.77
CA LYS A 149 -6.10 -19.15 0.13
C LYS A 149 -5.44 -18.77 -1.20
N ARG A 150 -4.11 -18.69 -1.27
CA ARG A 150 -3.36 -18.47 -2.52
C ARG A 150 -3.72 -19.52 -3.56
N SER A 151 -3.74 -20.79 -3.16
CA SER A 151 -4.13 -21.90 -4.04
C SER A 151 -5.58 -21.74 -4.54
N ALA A 152 -6.51 -21.39 -3.65
CA ALA A 152 -7.93 -21.22 -3.99
C ALA A 152 -8.22 -20.05 -4.93
N VAL A 153 -7.36 -19.02 -4.96
CA VAL A 153 -7.54 -17.84 -5.82
C VAL A 153 -6.57 -17.80 -7.00
N THR A 154 -5.73 -18.83 -7.18
CA THR A 154 -4.66 -18.85 -8.19
C THR A 154 -5.17 -18.60 -9.61
N ASP A 155 -6.34 -19.16 -9.95
CA ASP A 155 -6.92 -19.04 -11.29
C ASP A 155 -7.77 -17.78 -11.48
N ASN A 156 -7.88 -16.92 -10.46
CA ASN A 156 -8.67 -15.69 -10.57
C ASN A 156 -8.04 -14.76 -11.62
N PRO A 157 -8.78 -14.39 -12.68
CA PRO A 157 -8.25 -13.55 -13.74
C PRO A 157 -8.09 -12.10 -13.26
N VAL A 158 -6.91 -11.53 -13.52
CA VAL A 158 -6.62 -10.12 -13.29
C VAL A 158 -6.67 -9.35 -14.61
N ILE A 159 -6.07 -9.88 -15.68
CA ILE A 159 -6.16 -9.31 -17.03
C ILE A 159 -6.37 -10.47 -18.00
N GLY A 160 -7.44 -10.43 -18.79
CA GLY A 160 -7.70 -11.48 -19.76
C GLY A 160 -8.81 -11.13 -20.75
N PRO A 161 -9.13 -12.03 -21.67
CA PRO A 161 -10.14 -11.82 -22.70
C PRO A 161 -11.47 -11.35 -22.12
N GLY A 162 -12.02 -10.28 -22.69
CA GLY A 162 -13.31 -9.72 -22.27
C GLY A 162 -13.28 -8.87 -20.99
N CYS A 163 -12.12 -8.71 -20.34
CA CYS A 163 -11.98 -7.78 -19.22
C CYS A 163 -11.93 -6.32 -19.69
N ASN A 164 -12.31 -5.38 -18.82
CA ASN A 164 -12.11 -3.96 -19.02
C ASN A 164 -10.88 -3.47 -18.24
N LEU A 165 -10.03 -2.64 -18.86
CA LEU A 165 -8.92 -1.96 -18.18
C LEU A 165 -9.19 -0.45 -18.04
N ILE A 166 -9.06 0.07 -16.82
CA ILE A 166 -9.18 1.52 -16.55
C ILE A 166 -7.84 1.99 -16.01
N GLY A 167 -7.10 2.77 -16.80
CA GLY A 167 -5.80 3.29 -16.40
C GLY A 167 -5.86 4.74 -15.90
N LEU A 168 -5.15 5.06 -14.82
CA LEU A 168 -4.81 6.42 -14.41
C LEU A 168 -3.28 6.55 -14.32
N LEU A 169 -2.71 7.40 -15.17
CA LEU A 169 -1.27 7.58 -15.28
C LEU A 169 -0.86 8.93 -14.75
N ASP A 170 0.23 8.97 -13.99
CA ASP A 170 0.85 10.21 -13.50
C ASP A 170 0.97 11.28 -14.60
N PRO A 171 0.72 12.57 -14.32
CA PRO A 171 0.90 13.63 -15.31
C PRO A 171 2.35 13.80 -15.77
N ASP A 172 3.34 13.36 -15.00
CA ASP A 172 4.77 13.48 -15.32
C ASP A 172 5.14 12.68 -16.58
N HIS A 173 6.26 13.07 -17.18
CA HIS A 173 6.79 12.43 -18.38
C HIS A 173 7.36 11.04 -18.07
N GLY A 174 6.92 10.01 -18.80
CA GLY A 174 7.48 8.65 -18.69
C GLY A 174 6.47 7.55 -18.92
N LEU A 175 5.33 7.65 -18.24
CA LEU A 175 4.21 6.73 -18.38
C LEU A 175 3.39 7.07 -19.63
N ASP A 176 3.45 6.23 -20.65
CA ASP A 176 2.70 6.40 -21.90
C ASP A 176 1.45 5.53 -21.88
N PRO A 177 0.24 6.07 -22.18
CA PRO A 177 -0.97 5.27 -22.36
C PRO A 177 -0.78 4.03 -23.24
N LYS A 178 0.15 4.08 -24.20
CA LYS A 178 0.46 2.96 -25.10
C LYS A 178 0.80 1.66 -24.37
N GLU A 179 1.39 1.69 -23.19
CA GLU A 179 1.77 0.46 -22.45
C GLU A 179 0.53 -0.33 -22.04
N ILE A 180 -0.42 0.30 -21.33
CA ILE A 180 -1.68 -0.34 -20.93
C ILE A 180 -2.54 -0.66 -22.16
N LEU A 181 -2.60 0.22 -23.16
CA LEU A 181 -3.37 -0.03 -24.39
C LEU A 181 -2.85 -1.25 -25.17
N SER A 182 -1.53 -1.43 -25.22
CA SER A 182 -0.92 -2.57 -25.93
C SER A 182 -1.13 -3.87 -25.16
N LEU A 183 -1.01 -3.83 -23.83
CA LEU A 183 -1.35 -4.94 -22.97
C LEU A 183 -2.83 -5.33 -23.13
N ALA A 184 -3.74 -4.37 -23.04
CA ALA A 184 -5.18 -4.58 -23.24
C ALA A 184 -5.47 -5.29 -24.57
N LYS A 185 -4.87 -4.79 -25.66
CA LYS A 185 -5.02 -5.37 -27.00
C LYS A 185 -4.49 -6.80 -27.07
N ALA A 186 -3.33 -7.08 -26.46
CA ALA A 186 -2.71 -8.41 -26.48
C ALA A 186 -3.58 -9.46 -25.76
N TYR A 187 -4.34 -9.03 -24.75
CA TYR A 187 -5.21 -9.90 -23.95
C TYR A 187 -6.69 -9.84 -24.35
N GLY A 188 -7.06 -9.12 -25.42
CA GLY A 188 -8.47 -9.01 -25.84
C GLY A 188 -9.35 -8.26 -24.84
N CYS A 189 -8.78 -7.31 -24.11
CA CYS A 189 -9.50 -6.42 -23.20
C CYS A 189 -10.03 -5.17 -23.93
N THR A 190 -11.06 -4.53 -23.37
CA THR A 190 -11.31 -3.11 -23.65
C THR A 190 -10.46 -2.26 -22.72
N SER A 191 -10.23 -0.99 -23.07
CA SER A 191 -9.44 -0.11 -22.20
C SER A 191 -9.77 1.37 -22.36
N ILE A 192 -9.77 2.09 -21.24
CA ILE A 192 -9.82 3.56 -21.19
C ILE A 192 -8.69 4.07 -20.28
N ILE A 193 -7.86 4.98 -20.79
CA ILE A 193 -6.68 5.48 -20.08
C ILE A 193 -6.78 6.99 -19.87
N PHE A 194 -6.62 7.40 -18.62
CA PHE A 194 -6.62 8.79 -18.18
C PHE A 194 -5.19 9.23 -17.89
N LYS A 195 -4.77 10.28 -18.58
CA LYS A 195 -3.52 11.00 -18.32
C LYS A 195 -3.73 12.46 -18.66
N LYS A 196 -3.20 13.37 -17.85
CA LYS A 196 -3.20 14.79 -18.22
C LYS A 196 -2.12 14.98 -19.29
N THR A 197 -2.51 15.27 -20.51
CA THR A 197 -1.58 15.39 -21.66
C THR A 197 -1.45 16.81 -22.16
N LYS A 198 -2.45 17.66 -21.92
CA LYS A 198 -2.48 19.04 -22.41
C LYS A 198 -2.40 20.06 -21.28
N PRO A 199 -1.82 21.25 -21.51
CA PRO A 199 -1.85 22.34 -20.53
C PRO A 199 -3.26 22.83 -20.18
N SER A 200 -4.22 22.71 -21.11
CA SER A 200 -5.62 23.13 -20.91
C SER A 200 -6.43 22.20 -20.01
N GLU A 201 -5.96 20.97 -19.78
CA GLU A 201 -6.61 20.02 -18.88
C GLU A 201 -6.21 20.32 -17.43
N THR A 202 -7.15 20.18 -16.50
CA THR A 202 -6.82 20.23 -15.06
C THR A 202 -6.70 18.81 -14.52
N LEU A 203 -5.84 18.62 -13.50
CA LEU A 203 -5.74 17.33 -12.79
C LEU A 203 -7.12 16.91 -12.26
N LYS A 204 -7.88 17.86 -11.69
CA LYS A 204 -9.24 17.61 -11.22
C LYS A 204 -10.14 17.05 -12.33
N THR A 205 -10.17 17.66 -13.51
CA THR A 205 -11.04 17.21 -14.60
C THR A 205 -10.67 15.80 -15.08
N VAL A 206 -9.39 15.47 -15.16
CA VAL A 206 -8.95 14.11 -15.53
C VAL A 206 -9.30 13.11 -14.43
N GLY A 207 -9.05 13.45 -13.17
CA GLY A 207 -9.41 12.63 -12.01
C GLY A 207 -10.93 12.41 -11.88
N ASP A 208 -11.75 13.43 -12.15
CA ASP A 208 -13.21 13.33 -12.16
C ASP A 208 -13.69 12.33 -13.22
N LYS A 209 -13.11 12.35 -14.42
CA LYS A 209 -13.43 11.40 -15.50
C LYS A 209 -12.99 9.98 -15.16
N PHE A 210 -11.82 9.83 -14.57
CA PHE A 210 -11.34 8.53 -14.07
C PHE A 210 -12.31 7.94 -13.04
N LEU A 211 -12.69 8.72 -12.03
CA LEU A 211 -13.64 8.29 -11.00
C LEU A 211 -15.01 7.95 -11.59
N GLN A 212 -15.44 8.66 -12.63
CA GLN A 212 -16.67 8.31 -13.35
C GLN A 212 -16.55 6.93 -14.01
N SER A 213 -15.45 6.63 -14.71
CA SER A 213 -15.26 5.30 -15.30
C SER A 213 -15.14 4.19 -14.25
N VAL A 214 -14.55 4.46 -13.08
CA VAL A 214 -14.58 3.52 -11.95
C VAL A 214 -16.01 3.29 -11.48
N ALA A 215 -16.83 4.34 -11.35
CA ALA A 215 -18.24 4.20 -11.00
C ALA A 215 -19.02 3.38 -12.03
N ASP A 216 -18.82 3.65 -13.32
CA ASP A 216 -19.47 2.91 -14.42
C ASP A 216 -19.08 1.41 -14.38
N ALA A 217 -17.82 1.09 -14.07
CA ALA A 217 -17.35 -0.28 -13.90
C ALA A 217 -17.98 -0.99 -12.69
N VAL A 218 -18.11 -0.28 -11.56
CA VAL A 218 -18.83 -0.80 -10.39
C VAL A 218 -20.28 -1.15 -10.75
N GLN A 219 -20.94 -0.31 -11.56
CA GLN A 219 -22.33 -0.52 -11.98
C GLN A 219 -22.49 -1.68 -12.97
N SER A 220 -21.49 -1.92 -13.84
CA SER A 220 -21.60 -2.91 -14.90
C SER A 220 -21.71 -4.36 -14.40
N LYS A 221 -21.22 -4.69 -13.19
CA LYS A 221 -21.24 -5.98 -12.43
C LYS A 221 -20.83 -7.27 -13.15
N ASP A 222 -21.25 -7.46 -14.39
CA ASP A 222 -21.05 -8.65 -15.22
C ASP A 222 -19.72 -8.62 -15.99
N ILE A 223 -18.98 -7.50 -15.94
CA ILE A 223 -17.71 -7.35 -16.65
C ILE A 223 -16.58 -7.22 -15.64
N GLN A 224 -15.69 -8.22 -15.63
CA GLN A 224 -14.44 -8.16 -14.87
C GLN A 224 -13.67 -6.91 -15.28
N THR A 225 -13.34 -6.06 -14.31
CA THR A 225 -12.66 -4.79 -14.56
C THR A 225 -11.43 -4.65 -13.68
N THR A 226 -10.31 -4.28 -14.31
CA THR A 226 -9.05 -4.00 -13.62
C THR A 226 -8.70 -2.53 -13.74
N VAL A 227 -8.70 -1.86 -12.59
CA VAL A 227 -8.29 -0.46 -12.44
C VAL A 227 -6.78 -0.45 -12.17
N ILE A 228 -6.03 0.34 -12.93
CA ILE A 228 -4.56 0.42 -12.85
C ILE A 228 -4.19 1.88 -12.60
N VAL A 229 -3.56 2.16 -11.47
CA VAL A 229 -3.08 3.49 -11.09
C VAL A 229 -1.55 3.46 -11.03
N LEU A 230 -0.88 4.27 -11.84
CA LEU A 230 0.58 4.33 -11.93
C LEU A 230 1.05 5.76 -11.66
N GLY A 231 1.84 5.99 -10.61
CA GLY A 231 2.30 7.34 -10.31
C GLY A 231 2.86 7.59 -8.91
N HIS A 232 2.62 8.80 -8.40
CA HIS A 232 2.96 9.21 -7.04
C HIS A 232 1.79 8.94 -6.10
N GLY A 233 2.11 8.43 -4.92
CA GLY A 233 1.15 7.96 -3.94
C GLY A 233 1.49 8.42 -2.53
N LEU A 234 0.44 8.56 -1.72
CA LEU A 234 0.50 8.72 -0.27
C LEU A 234 -0.40 7.65 0.36
N PRO A 235 -0.20 7.31 1.64
CA PRO A 235 -1.05 6.33 2.32
C PRO A 235 -2.56 6.61 2.23
N THR A 236 -2.96 7.86 2.01
CA THR A 236 -4.37 8.29 1.99
C THR A 236 -4.79 8.95 0.69
N GLU A 237 -3.94 8.99 -0.35
CA GLU A 237 -4.23 9.75 -1.58
C GLU A 237 -3.46 9.22 -2.80
N ILE A 238 -4.14 9.10 -3.94
CA ILE A 238 -3.49 9.04 -5.26
C ILE A 238 -2.99 10.46 -5.54
N GLN A 239 -1.71 10.70 -5.19
CA GLN A 239 -1.14 12.04 -5.08
C GLN A 239 -1.10 12.76 -6.44
N SER A 240 -0.84 12.01 -7.52
CA SER A 240 -0.79 12.52 -8.89
C SER A 240 -2.00 13.36 -9.31
N TYR A 241 -3.17 13.06 -8.72
CA TYR A 241 -4.45 13.67 -9.08
C TYR A 241 -5.23 14.24 -7.90
N HIS A 242 -4.65 14.25 -6.70
CA HIS A 242 -5.32 14.63 -5.46
C HIS A 242 -6.67 13.92 -5.28
N ILE A 243 -6.64 12.58 -5.36
CA ILE A 243 -7.81 11.72 -5.11
C ILE A 243 -7.61 11.04 -3.75
N PRO A 244 -8.22 11.55 -2.67
CA PRO A 244 -8.18 10.91 -1.36
C PRO A 244 -8.87 9.54 -1.37
N VAL A 245 -8.44 8.65 -0.48
CA VAL A 245 -9.08 7.34 -0.24
C VAL A 245 -10.59 7.49 -0.06
N ASP A 246 -11.03 8.41 0.82
CA ASP A 246 -12.46 8.62 1.10
C ASP A 246 -13.25 8.99 -0.14
N ARG A 247 -12.63 9.73 -1.07
CA ARG A 247 -13.27 10.13 -2.32
C ARG A 247 -13.47 8.92 -3.23
N LEU A 248 -12.46 8.08 -3.39
CA LEU A 248 -12.55 6.85 -4.18
C LEU A 248 -13.55 5.86 -3.56
N ALA A 249 -13.46 5.63 -2.25
CA ALA A 249 -14.39 4.76 -1.52
C ALA A 249 -15.84 5.22 -1.68
N LYS A 250 -16.10 6.53 -1.51
CA LYS A 250 -17.44 7.10 -1.72
C LYS A 250 -17.92 6.95 -3.16
N THR A 251 -17.05 7.14 -4.16
CA THR A 251 -17.39 6.90 -5.57
C THR A 251 -17.83 5.45 -5.78
N ILE A 252 -17.06 4.49 -5.26
CA ILE A 252 -17.37 3.05 -5.38
C ILE A 252 -18.71 2.71 -4.69
N LEU A 253 -18.93 3.17 -3.45
CA LEU A 253 -20.14 2.85 -2.69
C LEU A 253 -21.40 3.51 -3.28
N ASN A 254 -21.30 4.76 -3.71
CA ASN A 254 -22.41 5.44 -4.39
C ASN A 254 -22.78 4.72 -5.69
N ALA A 255 -21.78 4.28 -6.46
CA ALA A 255 -22.02 3.55 -7.70
C ALA A 255 -22.67 2.18 -7.43
N ALA A 256 -22.16 1.44 -6.45
CA ALA A 256 -22.67 0.12 -6.08
C ALA A 256 -24.12 0.18 -5.59
N THR A 257 -24.47 1.17 -4.76
CA THR A 257 -25.84 1.36 -4.25
C THR A 257 -26.82 1.74 -5.37
N GLN A 258 -26.41 2.56 -6.33
CA GLN A 258 -27.22 2.91 -7.51
C GLN A 258 -27.43 1.72 -8.46
N ALA A 259 -26.44 0.84 -8.57
CA ALA A 259 -26.50 -0.32 -9.46
C ALA A 259 -27.54 -1.36 -9.02
N ASP A 260 -27.93 -1.37 -7.74
CA ASP A 260 -28.75 -2.43 -7.16
C ASP A 260 -30.16 -2.01 -6.75
N ASN A 261 -30.52 -0.71 -6.83
CA ASN A 261 -31.82 -0.02 -6.65
C ASN A 261 -32.82 -0.52 -5.56
N ALA A 262 -32.52 -1.61 -4.86
CA ALA A 262 -33.38 -2.43 -4.02
C ALA A 262 -32.56 -3.32 -3.07
N SER A 263 -31.33 -3.69 -3.43
CA SER A 263 -30.44 -4.49 -2.57
C SER A 263 -29.51 -3.59 -1.74
N SER A 264 -29.48 -3.83 -0.43
CA SER A 264 -28.48 -3.26 0.49
C SER A 264 -27.14 -4.00 0.43
N ILE A 265 -26.96 -4.92 -0.53
CA ILE A 265 -25.78 -5.77 -0.65
C ILE A 265 -24.75 -5.12 -1.58
N ILE A 266 -23.53 -4.94 -1.07
CA ILE A 266 -22.39 -4.44 -1.84
C ILE A 266 -21.49 -5.62 -2.21
N ASN A 267 -21.39 -5.90 -3.51
CA ASN A 267 -20.50 -6.92 -4.05
C ASN A 267 -19.56 -6.31 -5.09
N LEU A 268 -18.25 -6.35 -4.80
CA LEU A 268 -17.19 -5.77 -5.64
C LEU A 268 -16.24 -6.85 -6.19
N SER A 269 -16.68 -8.11 -6.21
CA SER A 269 -15.87 -9.27 -6.65
C SER A 269 -15.38 -9.18 -8.10
N HIS A 270 -16.06 -8.42 -8.95
CA HIS A 270 -15.69 -8.21 -10.36
C HIS A 270 -14.61 -7.14 -10.55
N LEU A 271 -14.14 -6.51 -9.47
CA LEU A 271 -13.14 -5.45 -9.51
C LEU A 271 -11.79 -5.92 -8.97
N THR A 272 -10.74 -5.65 -9.74
CA THR A 272 -9.36 -5.66 -9.26
C THR A 272 -8.78 -4.25 -9.35
N ILE A 273 -8.08 -3.79 -8.30
CA ILE A 273 -7.42 -2.48 -8.30
C ILE A 273 -5.93 -2.72 -8.11
N ILE A 274 -5.13 -2.24 -9.05
CA ILE A 274 -3.67 -2.28 -9.03
C ILE A 274 -3.18 -0.84 -8.84
N CYS A 275 -2.43 -0.58 -7.78
CA CYS A 275 -1.69 0.68 -7.62
C CYS A 275 -0.20 0.39 -7.63
N ASP A 276 0.53 1.04 -8.53
CA ASP A 276 1.98 1.11 -8.52
C ASP A 276 2.41 2.55 -8.27
N ASP A 277 2.35 2.91 -7.00
CA ASP A 277 2.73 4.19 -6.45
C ASP A 277 3.32 4.00 -5.05
N CYS A 278 4.00 5.03 -4.54
CA CYS A 278 4.52 5.03 -3.17
C CYS A 278 3.39 4.77 -2.17
N TYR A 279 3.63 3.91 -1.18
CA TYR A 279 2.67 3.55 -0.14
C TYR A 279 1.39 2.87 -0.65
N SER A 280 1.43 2.25 -1.84
CA SER A 280 0.26 1.56 -2.42
C SER A 280 -0.37 0.54 -1.47
N ALA A 281 0.41 -0.23 -0.70
CA ALA A 281 -0.15 -1.18 0.27
C ALA A 281 -0.93 -0.47 1.39
N ASP A 282 -0.43 0.64 1.91
CA ASP A 282 -1.13 1.43 2.94
C ASP A 282 -2.39 2.08 2.38
N PHE A 283 -2.33 2.58 1.14
CA PHE A 283 -3.50 3.10 0.42
C PHE A 283 -4.58 2.04 0.28
N MET A 284 -4.23 0.81 -0.13
CA MET A 284 -5.17 -0.30 -0.27
C MET A 284 -5.80 -0.72 1.06
N ILE A 285 -5.01 -0.79 2.14
CA ILE A 285 -5.53 -1.06 3.49
C ILE A 285 -6.53 0.01 3.90
N ASN A 286 -6.20 1.28 3.70
CA ASN A 286 -7.08 2.39 4.03
C ASN A 286 -8.35 2.36 3.17
N LEU A 287 -8.25 2.06 1.88
CA LEU A 287 -9.40 1.94 0.97
C LEU A 287 -10.35 0.84 1.41
N ALA A 288 -9.85 -0.38 1.64
CA ALA A 288 -10.67 -1.50 2.09
C ALA A 288 -11.30 -1.24 3.47
N THR A 289 -10.55 -0.61 4.38
CA THR A 289 -11.05 -0.21 5.71
C THR A 289 -12.16 0.84 5.60
N THR A 290 -11.97 1.88 4.79
CA THR A 290 -12.97 2.93 4.57
C THR A 290 -14.24 2.36 3.94
N ILE A 291 -14.12 1.46 2.94
CA ILE A 291 -15.27 0.78 2.35
C ILE A 291 -16.03 -0.05 3.39
N THR A 292 -15.31 -0.86 4.17
CA THR A 292 -15.90 -1.73 5.21
C THR A 292 -16.63 -0.93 6.29
N THR A 293 -15.96 0.07 6.85
CA THR A 293 -16.52 0.95 7.88
C THR A 293 -17.74 1.71 7.35
N SER A 294 -17.64 2.29 6.15
CA SER A 294 -18.73 3.03 5.54
C SER A 294 -19.96 2.15 5.27
N CYS A 295 -19.76 0.89 4.85
CA CYS A 295 -20.87 -0.06 4.72
C CYS A 295 -21.55 -0.31 6.07
N SER A 296 -20.77 -0.56 7.13
CA SER A 296 -21.31 -0.77 8.47
C SER A 296 -22.10 0.45 8.98
N GLU A 297 -21.55 1.65 8.83
CA GLU A 297 -22.19 2.90 9.26
C GLU A 297 -23.50 3.18 8.51
N GLN A 298 -23.57 2.79 7.23
CA GLN A 298 -24.75 2.97 6.38
C GLN A 298 -25.71 1.77 6.42
N SER A 299 -25.45 0.77 7.28
CA SER A 299 -26.22 -0.48 7.33
C SER A 299 -26.31 -1.21 5.99
N LEU A 300 -25.24 -1.12 5.18
CA LEU A 300 -25.07 -1.87 3.94
C LEU A 300 -24.39 -3.21 4.23
N HIS A 301 -24.85 -4.28 3.59
CA HIS A 301 -24.25 -5.60 3.71
C HIS A 301 -23.11 -5.76 2.69
N LEU A 302 -21.87 -5.65 3.14
CA LEU A 302 -20.70 -5.89 2.31
C LEU A 302 -20.50 -7.39 2.10
N LYS A 303 -20.90 -7.91 0.92
CA LYS A 303 -20.70 -9.31 0.54
C LYS A 303 -19.23 -9.60 0.18
N GLN A 304 -18.61 -8.71 -0.58
CA GLN A 304 -17.23 -8.91 -1.02
C GLN A 304 -16.55 -7.60 -1.40
N LEU A 305 -15.32 -7.42 -0.92
CA LEU A 305 -14.39 -6.36 -1.34
C LEU A 305 -13.76 -6.67 -2.71
N PRO A 306 -13.21 -5.66 -3.40
CA PRO A 306 -12.38 -5.90 -4.58
C PRO A 306 -11.08 -6.65 -4.21
N THR A 307 -10.46 -7.27 -5.20
CA THR A 307 -9.05 -7.70 -5.08
C THR A 307 -8.15 -6.47 -5.24
N LEU A 308 -7.14 -6.33 -4.37
CA LEU A 308 -6.24 -5.17 -4.37
C LEU A 308 -4.80 -5.65 -4.53
N ILE A 309 -4.07 -5.09 -5.48
CA ILE A 309 -2.65 -5.38 -5.72
C ILE A 309 -1.88 -4.06 -5.56
N ALA A 310 -0.89 -4.07 -4.69
CA ALA A 310 0.00 -2.96 -4.44
C ALA A 310 1.41 -3.28 -4.98
N GLY A 311 1.96 -2.38 -5.78
CA GLY A 311 3.32 -2.48 -6.31
C GLY A 311 4.41 -2.19 -5.27
N THR A 312 4.04 -1.59 -4.14
CA THR A 312 4.97 -1.27 -3.05
C THR A 312 4.43 -1.75 -1.70
N ASN A 313 5.31 -2.29 -0.87
CA ASN A 313 4.96 -2.76 0.47
C ASN A 313 4.62 -1.61 1.44
N ARG A 314 4.13 -1.98 2.62
CA ARG A 314 3.69 -1.06 3.68
C ARG A 314 4.83 -0.16 4.14
N ASN A 315 4.54 1.12 4.32
CA ASN A 315 5.47 2.16 4.71
C ASN A 315 6.69 2.29 3.78
N CYS A 316 6.57 1.84 2.53
CA CYS A 316 7.65 1.90 1.54
C CYS A 316 7.33 2.91 0.45
N VAL A 317 8.37 3.58 -0.01
CA VAL A 317 8.33 4.35 -1.27
C VAL A 317 8.61 3.41 -2.43
N GLY A 318 7.92 3.61 -3.54
CA GLY A 318 8.20 2.90 -4.78
C GLY A 318 9.47 3.45 -5.42
N HIS A 319 10.21 2.58 -6.11
CA HIS A 319 11.33 3.04 -6.94
C HIS A 319 10.94 2.97 -8.40
N ALA A 320 11.44 3.95 -9.13
CA ALA A 320 11.26 4.07 -10.56
C ALA A 320 12.61 4.31 -11.22
N ASP A 321 12.76 3.87 -12.45
CA ASP A 321 13.83 4.38 -13.28
C ASP A 321 13.54 5.87 -13.51
N VAL A 322 14.39 6.75 -12.97
CA VAL A 322 14.29 8.20 -13.17
C VAL A 322 15.42 8.65 -14.09
N GLY A 323 15.06 9.00 -15.33
CA GLY A 323 16.03 9.37 -16.36
C GLY A 323 15.35 9.75 -17.66
N LYS A 324 15.21 8.81 -18.61
CA LYS A 324 14.52 9.04 -19.89
C LYS A 324 13.00 8.87 -19.81
N LYS A 325 12.50 8.07 -18.85
CA LYS A 325 11.07 7.83 -18.60
C LYS A 325 10.88 7.48 -17.12
N PHE A 326 9.92 8.10 -16.43
CA PHE A 326 9.39 7.61 -15.17
C PHE A 326 8.57 6.33 -15.42
N VAL A 327 9.07 5.18 -14.97
CA VAL A 327 8.33 3.90 -14.93
C VAL A 327 8.62 3.22 -13.61
N PRO A 328 7.63 2.99 -12.73
CA PRO A 328 7.85 2.27 -11.50
C PRO A 328 8.16 0.80 -11.76
N HIS A 329 9.02 0.21 -10.91
CA HIS A 329 9.62 -1.10 -11.18
C HIS A 329 8.58 -2.22 -11.28
N PHE A 330 7.54 -2.19 -10.45
CA PHE A 330 6.50 -3.22 -10.47
C PHE A 330 5.78 -3.27 -11.81
N TRP A 331 5.32 -2.14 -12.33
CA TRP A 331 4.63 -2.08 -13.61
C TRP A 331 5.56 -2.43 -14.78
N ARG A 332 6.82 -2.00 -14.72
CA ARG A 332 7.84 -2.42 -15.69
C ARG A 332 7.93 -3.94 -15.75
N ASP A 333 7.98 -4.61 -14.60
CA ASP A 333 8.14 -6.06 -14.52
C ASP A 333 6.85 -6.80 -14.96
N VAL A 334 5.66 -6.26 -14.67
CA VAL A 334 4.39 -6.73 -15.24
C VAL A 334 4.42 -6.68 -16.78
N ILE A 335 4.86 -5.57 -17.37
CA ILE A 335 4.97 -5.41 -18.83
C ILE A 335 6.03 -6.37 -19.41
N GLU A 336 7.19 -6.49 -18.78
CA GLU A 336 8.24 -7.41 -19.19
C GLU A 336 7.74 -8.86 -19.21
N LEU A 337 7.09 -9.30 -18.13
CA LEU A 337 6.65 -10.69 -17.96
C LEU A 337 5.49 -11.07 -18.87
N PHE A 338 4.55 -10.15 -19.10
CA PHE A 338 3.25 -10.49 -19.72
C PHE A 338 3.02 -9.87 -21.10
N TYR A 339 3.85 -8.92 -21.53
CA TYR A 339 3.71 -8.31 -22.86
C TYR A 339 4.97 -8.41 -23.72
N ILE A 340 6.17 -8.35 -23.12
CA ILE A 340 7.42 -8.46 -23.87
C ILE A 340 7.79 -9.93 -24.09
N ARG A 341 7.76 -10.75 -23.03
CA ARG A 341 8.13 -12.17 -23.10
C ARG A 341 7.06 -12.99 -23.81
N GLN A 342 7.50 -13.82 -24.75
CA GLN A 342 6.66 -14.77 -25.47
C GLN A 342 6.93 -16.21 -25.02
N PRO A 343 5.94 -17.11 -25.08
CA PRO A 343 4.53 -16.86 -25.42
C PRO A 343 3.76 -16.16 -24.29
N HIS A 344 2.79 -15.32 -24.65
CA HIS A 344 1.85 -14.76 -23.67
C HIS A 344 0.93 -15.84 -23.08
N PRO A 345 0.64 -15.83 -21.76
CA PRO A 345 -0.44 -16.63 -21.21
C PRO A 345 -1.80 -16.15 -21.76
N THR A 346 -2.81 -17.02 -21.77
CA THR A 346 -4.17 -16.68 -22.22
C THR A 346 -4.81 -15.58 -21.38
N ALA A 347 -4.53 -15.58 -20.08
CA ALA A 347 -4.90 -14.54 -19.12
C ALA A 347 -3.78 -14.42 -18.08
N ILE A 348 -3.63 -13.23 -17.50
CA ILE A 348 -2.80 -12.97 -16.32
C ILE A 348 -3.68 -13.21 -15.10
N THR A 349 -3.30 -14.16 -14.25
CA THR A 349 -4.05 -14.53 -13.04
C THR A 349 -3.35 -14.08 -11.76
N LEU A 350 -3.99 -14.19 -10.60
CA LEU A 350 -3.31 -13.97 -9.32
C LEU A 350 -2.14 -14.95 -9.12
N GLY A 351 -2.26 -16.19 -9.60
CA GLY A 351 -1.16 -17.15 -9.63
C GLY A 351 0.08 -16.63 -10.38
N ASP A 352 -0.12 -15.89 -11.47
CA ASP A 352 0.98 -15.26 -12.19
C ASP A 352 1.65 -14.13 -11.38
N PHE A 353 0.88 -13.37 -10.59
CA PHE A 353 1.47 -12.37 -9.68
C PHE A 353 2.29 -13.05 -8.58
N PHE A 354 1.72 -14.09 -7.97
CA PHE A 354 2.37 -14.89 -6.93
C PHE A 354 3.67 -15.57 -7.41
N GLU A 355 3.70 -16.10 -8.64
CA GLU A 355 4.82 -16.90 -9.12
C GLU A 355 5.80 -16.17 -10.03
N LYS A 356 5.35 -15.16 -10.79
CA LYS A 356 6.22 -14.50 -11.78
C LYS A 356 6.62 -13.11 -11.31
N VAL A 357 5.63 -12.28 -10.94
CA VAL A 357 5.88 -10.89 -10.54
C VAL A 357 6.61 -10.86 -9.22
N ASP A 358 6.13 -11.54 -8.19
CA ASP A 358 6.78 -11.59 -6.87
C ASP A 358 8.22 -12.11 -6.98
N ASN A 359 8.46 -13.20 -7.71
CA ASN A 359 9.82 -13.72 -7.89
C ASN A 359 10.76 -12.76 -8.64
N MET A 360 10.24 -11.96 -9.59
CA MET A 360 11.02 -10.95 -10.28
C MET A 360 11.32 -9.75 -9.36
N MET A 361 10.31 -9.29 -8.63
CA MET A 361 10.40 -8.18 -7.67
C MET A 361 11.29 -8.52 -6.46
N PHE A 362 11.35 -9.79 -6.07
CA PHE A 362 12.18 -10.23 -4.95
C PHE A 362 13.68 -9.92 -5.15
N GLY A 363 14.12 -9.77 -6.41
CA GLY A 363 15.48 -9.37 -6.75
C GLY A 363 15.84 -7.93 -6.38
N TYR A 364 14.88 -7.03 -6.16
CA TYR A 364 15.23 -5.66 -5.78
C TYR A 364 15.73 -5.61 -4.33
N GLY A 365 16.89 -4.98 -4.15
CA GLY A 365 17.56 -4.93 -2.85
C GLY A 365 18.21 -6.24 -2.40
N ARG A 366 18.15 -7.30 -3.22
CA ARG A 366 18.67 -8.63 -2.87
C ARG A 366 19.50 -9.22 -4.00
N SER A 367 20.59 -9.89 -3.65
CA SER A 367 21.40 -10.65 -4.62
C SER A 367 21.13 -12.15 -4.51
N PRO A 368 20.91 -12.87 -5.61
CA PRO A 368 20.73 -14.31 -5.56
C PRO A 368 22.00 -15.01 -5.03
N ILE A 369 21.81 -16.00 -4.18
CA ILE A 369 22.84 -16.95 -3.76
C ILE A 369 22.73 -18.14 -4.71
N ILE A 370 23.77 -18.36 -5.51
CA ILE A 370 23.78 -19.38 -6.56
C ILE A 370 24.64 -20.55 -6.12
N GLN A 371 24.11 -21.77 -6.24
CA GLN A 371 24.86 -23.01 -6.09
C GLN A 371 24.68 -23.86 -7.35
N GLY A 372 25.77 -24.10 -8.08
CA GLY A 372 25.70 -24.69 -9.42
C GLY A 372 24.93 -23.78 -10.37
N SER A 373 23.88 -24.30 -11.00
CA SER A 373 22.99 -23.57 -11.91
C SER A 373 21.69 -23.07 -11.25
N HIS A 374 21.56 -23.18 -9.92
CA HIS A 374 20.31 -22.87 -9.21
C HIS A 374 20.47 -21.73 -8.21
N VAL A 375 19.45 -20.87 -8.14
CA VAL A 375 19.30 -19.89 -7.05
C VAL A 375 18.77 -20.64 -5.83
N ILE A 376 19.62 -20.77 -4.81
CA ILE A 376 19.28 -21.48 -3.56
C ILE A 376 18.80 -20.54 -2.44
N GLY A 377 18.98 -19.25 -2.62
CA GLY A 377 18.63 -18.23 -1.63
C GLY A 377 18.89 -16.84 -2.16
N TYR A 378 18.70 -15.84 -1.30
CA TYR A 378 19.03 -14.45 -1.61
C TYR A 378 19.70 -13.84 -0.40
N ARG A 379 20.66 -12.94 -0.64
CA ARG A 379 21.31 -12.12 0.37
C ARG A 379 20.78 -10.70 0.25
N LEU A 380 20.33 -10.15 1.37
CA LEU A 380 19.97 -8.74 1.44
C LEU A 380 21.21 -7.86 1.17
N THR A 381 21.14 -7.01 0.15
CA THR A 381 22.24 -6.12 -0.26
C THR A 381 21.89 -4.64 -0.12
N ASN A 382 20.62 -4.28 -0.33
CA ASN A 382 20.13 -2.93 -0.11
C ASN A 382 18.67 -2.98 0.40
N PRO A 383 18.45 -2.85 1.73
CA PRO A 383 17.10 -2.87 2.31
C PRO A 383 16.18 -1.78 1.77
N GLU A 384 16.72 -0.62 1.39
CA GLU A 384 15.91 0.50 0.89
C GLU A 384 15.31 0.22 -0.48
N MET A 385 15.87 -0.72 -1.25
CA MET A 385 15.42 -1.06 -2.61
C MET A 385 14.38 -2.19 -2.65
N ILE A 386 14.04 -2.81 -1.52
CA ILE A 386 13.02 -3.86 -1.47
C ILE A 386 11.68 -3.29 -1.97
N GLN A 387 11.04 -4.02 -2.89
CA GLN A 387 9.77 -3.63 -3.51
C GLN A 387 8.82 -4.83 -3.63
N ASP A 388 8.79 -5.65 -2.59
CA ASP A 388 7.92 -6.84 -2.59
C ASP A 388 6.45 -6.37 -2.75
N PRO A 389 5.76 -6.82 -3.81
CA PRO A 389 4.37 -6.46 -4.02
C PRO A 389 3.49 -7.07 -2.93
N VAL A 390 2.30 -6.50 -2.75
CA VAL A 390 1.33 -7.01 -1.76
C VAL A 390 0.01 -7.27 -2.45
N VAL A 391 -0.57 -8.45 -2.22
CA VAL A 391 -1.86 -8.83 -2.79
C VAL A 391 -2.86 -9.05 -1.67
N PHE A 392 -3.87 -8.20 -1.62
CA PHE A 392 -4.99 -8.35 -0.71
C PHE A 392 -6.16 -9.02 -1.43
N VAL A 393 -6.67 -10.10 -0.83
CA VAL A 393 -7.87 -10.78 -1.32
C VAL A 393 -9.01 -10.66 -0.32
N PRO A 394 -10.26 -10.57 -0.79
CA PRO A 394 -11.42 -10.62 0.07
C PRO A 394 -11.59 -12.01 0.71
N LEU A 395 -12.09 -12.02 1.93
CA LEU A 395 -12.47 -13.22 2.66
C LEU A 395 -13.98 -13.43 2.58
N ASN A 396 -14.40 -14.65 2.24
CA ASN A 396 -15.79 -15.09 2.37
C ASN A 396 -16.07 -15.68 3.76
N ASP A 397 -17.31 -16.08 4.03
CA ASP A 397 -17.71 -16.64 5.34
C ASP A 397 -16.90 -17.88 5.75
N THR A 398 -16.50 -18.71 4.78
CA THR A 398 -15.67 -19.91 5.03
C THR A 398 -14.25 -19.50 5.41
N ASP A 399 -13.68 -18.52 4.71
CA ASP A 399 -12.36 -17.97 5.03
C ASP A 399 -12.34 -17.32 6.41
N ILE A 400 -13.37 -16.52 6.73
CA ILE A 400 -13.50 -15.86 8.05
C ILE A 400 -13.59 -16.92 9.15
N LYS A 401 -14.36 -17.99 8.94
CA LYS A 401 -14.45 -19.10 9.90
C LYS A 401 -13.08 -19.76 10.08
N ALA A 402 -12.38 -20.10 9.00
CA ALA A 402 -11.07 -20.74 9.06
C ALA A 402 -10.03 -19.84 9.75
N LEU A 403 -10.03 -18.55 9.46
CA LEU A 403 -9.14 -17.58 10.11
C LEU A 403 -9.41 -17.45 11.61
N ARG A 404 -10.69 -17.41 12.00
CA ARG A 404 -11.08 -17.40 13.42
C ARG A 404 -10.62 -18.66 14.14
N GLU A 405 -10.77 -19.82 13.52
CA GLU A 405 -10.28 -21.10 14.07
C GLU A 405 -8.76 -21.10 14.20
N ALA A 406 -8.03 -20.62 13.19
CA ALA A 406 -6.56 -20.54 13.22
C ALA A 406 -6.02 -19.62 14.32
N LEU A 407 -6.78 -18.58 14.68
CA LEU A 407 -6.41 -17.58 15.69
C LEU A 407 -7.07 -17.81 17.05
N ASP A 408 -7.96 -18.80 17.17
CA ASP A 408 -8.80 -19.04 18.35
C ASP A 408 -9.58 -17.77 18.77
N LEU A 409 -10.17 -17.09 17.78
CA LEU A 409 -10.97 -15.88 18.01
C LEU A 409 -12.39 -16.25 18.46
N LYS A 410 -12.89 -15.51 19.45
CA LYS A 410 -14.29 -15.60 19.87
C LYS A 410 -15.20 -14.95 18.85
N LYS A 411 -16.46 -15.37 18.78
CA LYS A 411 -17.44 -14.89 17.77
C LYS A 411 -17.57 -13.36 17.75
N GLU A 412 -17.46 -12.72 18.90
CA GLU A 412 -17.53 -11.28 19.10
C GLU A 412 -16.27 -10.51 18.67
N ASP A 413 -15.13 -11.18 18.52
CA ASP A 413 -13.88 -10.52 18.11
C ASP A 413 -13.98 -10.05 16.66
N THR A 414 -13.48 -8.86 16.36
CA THR A 414 -13.43 -8.34 15.00
C THR A 414 -12.49 -9.18 14.15
N CYS A 415 -12.92 -9.52 12.94
CA CYS A 415 -12.14 -10.26 11.96
C CYS A 415 -12.15 -9.47 10.64
N ASP A 416 -10.99 -9.32 10.02
CA ASP A 416 -10.86 -8.56 8.77
C ASP A 416 -11.57 -9.27 7.62
N LEU A 417 -12.22 -8.50 6.74
CA LEU A 417 -12.92 -9.01 5.54
C LEU A 417 -12.00 -9.16 4.32
N PHE A 418 -10.72 -8.86 4.49
CA PHE A 418 -9.69 -8.95 3.46
C PHE A 418 -8.35 -9.19 4.14
N LEU A 419 -7.43 -9.89 3.47
CA LEU A 419 -6.08 -10.13 3.98
C LEU A 419 -5.04 -10.05 2.88
N ASP A 420 -3.86 -9.61 3.29
CA ASP A 420 -2.62 -9.83 2.57
C ASP A 420 -2.29 -11.32 2.56
N ILE A 421 -2.18 -11.87 1.36
CA ILE A 421 -1.73 -13.24 1.10
C ILE A 421 -0.62 -13.27 0.05
N GLY A 422 -0.05 -12.11 -0.29
CA GLY A 422 0.74 -11.85 -1.49
C GLY A 422 2.20 -11.70 -1.22
#